data_AF-A0A5C6ZQI2-F1
#
_entry.id   AF-A0A5C6ZQI2-F1
#
_cell.length_a   1.000
_cell.length_b   1.000
_cell.length_c   1.000
_cell.angle_alpha   90.00
_cell.angle_beta   90.00
_cell.angle_gamma   90.00
#
_symmetry.space_group_name_H-M   'P 1'
#
loop_
_entity.id
_entity.type
_entity.pdbx_description
1 polymer ?
#
loop_
_entity_poly.entity_id
_entity_poly.type
_entity_poly.pdbx_seq_one_letter_code
_entity_poly.pdbx_strand_id
1 'polypeptide(L)'
;SFELLGDPRRGQLEMSTPMGSLVARVSWQPGSAWVKTPDGDRAYDDIDALTQELLGEALPVQALFDWLRGRPWPQAPSRAADGTGFQQLGWQVDLRRFGDQLISAQRLNPNGSEPLATLRLKLDAPVSP
;
A
#
# COMPACT_ATOMS: atom_id res chain seq x y z
N SER A 1 -7.43 2.56 -8.88
CA SER A 1 -6.09 2.94 -8.37
C SER A 1 -6.05 2.69 -6.87
N PHE A 2 -4.89 2.91 -6.25
CA PHE A 2 -4.75 2.93 -4.79
C PHE A 2 -4.29 4.34 -4.40
N GLU A 3 -4.82 4.90 -3.32
CA GLU A 3 -4.39 6.22 -2.81
C GLU A 3 -4.16 6.10 -1.30
N LEU A 4 -2.96 6.48 -0.84
CA LEU A 4 -2.54 6.37 0.55
C LEU A 4 -2.39 7.76 1.16
N LEU A 5 -3.11 8.02 2.25
CA LEU A 5 -3.16 9.30 2.94
C LEU A 5 -2.77 9.13 4.42
N GLY A 6 -2.19 10.16 5.01
CA GLY A 6 -1.84 10.20 6.44
C GLY A 6 -0.44 9.69 6.76
N ASP A 7 -0.31 8.89 7.81
CA ASP A 7 0.95 8.35 8.33
C ASP A 7 0.81 6.88 8.80
N PRO A 8 1.92 6.18 9.12
CA PRO A 8 1.88 4.77 9.51
C PRO A 8 0.97 4.44 10.69
N ARG A 9 0.72 5.38 11.61
CA ARG A 9 -0.11 5.18 12.81
C ARG A 9 -1.57 5.55 12.57
N ARG A 10 -1.83 6.59 11.78
CA ARG A 10 -3.17 7.02 11.40
C ARG A 10 -3.21 7.39 9.93
N GLY A 11 -4.02 6.69 9.16
CA GLY A 11 -4.14 6.96 7.74
C GLY A 11 -5.31 6.29 7.09
N GLN A 12 -5.34 6.42 5.77
CA GLN A 12 -6.39 5.92 4.91
C GLN A 12 -5.81 5.38 3.60
N LEU A 13 -6.36 4.26 3.14
CA LEU A 13 -6.07 3.65 1.84
C LEU A 13 -7.39 3.56 1.07
N GLU A 14 -7.48 4.29 -0.03
CA GLU A 14 -8.59 4.19 -0.96
C GLU A 14 -8.26 3.25 -2.11
N MET A 15 -9.22 2.43 -2.48
CA MET A 15 -9.14 1.49 -3.58
C MET A 15 -10.26 1.78 -4.56
N SER A 16 -9.91 2.07 -5.80
CA SER A 16 -10.87 2.37 -6.86
C SER A 16 -10.65 1.53 -8.11
N THR A 17 -11.70 1.34 -8.89
CA THR A 17 -11.61 0.72 -10.22
C THR A 17 -10.98 1.69 -11.22
N PRO A 18 -10.50 1.21 -12.39
CA PRO A 18 -10.04 2.09 -13.48
C PRO A 18 -11.10 3.09 -13.97
N MET A 19 -12.39 2.80 -13.74
CA MET A 19 -13.51 3.66 -14.10
C MET A 19 -13.82 4.73 -13.03
N GLY A 20 -13.06 4.78 -11.93
CA GLY A 20 -13.20 5.77 -10.86
C GLY A 20 -14.19 5.39 -9.75
N SER A 21 -14.78 4.19 -9.79
CA SER A 21 -15.67 3.72 -8.72
C SER A 21 -14.88 3.29 -7.49
N LEU A 22 -15.27 3.76 -6.31
CA LEU A 22 -14.69 3.30 -5.03
C LEU A 22 -15.07 1.83 -4.80
N VAL A 23 -14.06 0.98 -4.64
CA VAL A 23 -14.20 -0.43 -4.25
C VAL A 23 -14.22 -0.55 -2.73
N ALA A 24 -13.28 0.12 -2.08
CA ALA A 24 -13.15 0.09 -0.63
C ALA A 24 -12.32 1.29 -0.14
N ARG A 25 -12.66 1.76 1.07
CA ARG A 25 -11.89 2.75 1.82
C ARG A 25 -11.49 2.13 3.14
N VAL A 26 -10.21 1.88 3.30
CA VAL A 26 -9.61 1.38 4.54
C VAL A 26 -9.10 2.56 5.34
N SER A 27 -9.33 2.58 6.63
CA SER A 27 -8.79 3.59 7.54
C SER A 27 -8.32 2.93 8.82
N TRP A 28 -7.26 3.46 9.40
CA TRP A 28 -6.67 2.89 10.62
C TRP A 28 -6.20 3.99 11.57
N GLN A 29 -6.13 3.61 12.83
CA GLN A 29 -5.51 4.36 13.91
C GLN A 29 -4.93 3.37 14.94
N PRO A 30 -4.21 3.82 15.98
CA PRO A 30 -3.72 2.90 17.01
C PRO A 30 -4.87 2.11 17.66
N GLY A 31 -4.82 0.78 17.56
CA GLY A 31 -5.78 -0.14 18.17
C GLY A 31 -7.13 -0.27 17.45
N SER A 32 -7.28 0.26 16.23
CA SER A 32 -8.49 0.03 15.43
C SER A 32 -8.24 0.24 13.95
N ALA A 33 -8.88 -0.58 13.12
CA ALA A 33 -9.01 -0.35 11.68
C ALA A 33 -10.46 -0.57 11.23
N TRP A 34 -10.86 0.08 10.15
CA TRP A 34 -12.17 -0.13 9.55
C TRP A 34 -12.12 -0.01 8.04
N VAL A 35 -12.99 -0.76 7.37
CA VAL A 35 -13.21 -0.71 5.94
C VAL A 35 -14.62 -0.23 5.66
N LYS A 36 -14.76 0.64 4.67
CA LYS A 36 -16.03 1.01 4.07
C LYS A 36 -16.07 0.47 2.65
N THR A 37 -17.04 -0.38 2.34
CA THR A 37 -17.32 -0.85 0.98
C THR A 37 -18.76 -0.49 0.60
N PRO A 38 -19.16 -0.59 -0.68
CA PRO A 38 -20.57 -0.45 -1.07
C PRO A 38 -21.52 -1.39 -0.33
N ASP A 39 -21.02 -2.53 0.15
CA ASP A 39 -21.79 -3.55 0.86
C ASP A 39 -21.91 -3.28 2.37
N GLY A 40 -21.13 -2.33 2.90
CA GLY A 40 -21.20 -1.89 4.30
C GLY A 40 -19.86 -1.56 4.94
N ASP A 41 -19.94 -1.15 6.20
CA ASP A 41 -18.80 -0.81 7.04
C ASP A 41 -18.46 -1.98 7.98
N ARG A 42 -17.17 -2.30 8.13
CA ARG A 42 -16.67 -3.32 9.06
C ARG A 42 -15.46 -2.80 9.84
N ALA A 43 -15.36 -3.19 11.11
CA ALA A 43 -14.26 -2.82 11.99
C ALA A 43 -13.43 -4.05 12.38
N TYR A 44 -12.14 -3.81 12.63
CA TYR A 44 -11.11 -4.78 12.92
C TYR A 44 -10.19 -4.23 14.02
N ASP A 45 -9.48 -5.11 14.72
CA ASP A 45 -8.56 -4.72 15.79
C ASP A 45 -7.36 -3.95 15.25
N ASP A 46 -6.89 -4.30 14.05
CA ASP A 46 -5.80 -3.62 13.36
C ASP A 46 -5.91 -3.76 11.82
N ILE A 47 -5.05 -3.02 11.12
CA ILE A 47 -5.04 -2.99 9.65
C ILE A 47 -4.50 -4.27 9.03
N ASP A 48 -3.65 -5.01 9.74
CA ASP A 48 -3.09 -6.25 9.23
C ASP A 48 -4.20 -7.30 9.15
N ALA A 49 -5.04 -7.42 10.19
CA ALA A 49 -6.23 -8.27 10.21
C ALA A 49 -7.23 -7.87 9.12
N LEU A 50 -7.48 -6.57 8.96
CA LEU A 50 -8.38 -6.06 7.91
C LEU A 50 -7.88 -6.43 6.51
N THR A 51 -6.61 -6.16 6.22
CA THR A 51 -6.05 -6.39 4.88
C THR A 51 -5.86 -7.89 4.59
N GLN A 52 -5.57 -8.69 5.62
CA GLN A 52 -5.57 -10.14 5.53
C GLN A 52 -6.94 -10.70 5.10
N GLU A 53 -8.05 -10.16 5.62
CA GLU A 53 -9.39 -10.57 5.21
C GLU A 53 -9.75 -10.03 3.81
N LEU A 54 -9.39 -8.77 3.53
CA LEU A 54 -9.82 -8.07 2.32
C LEU A 54 -9.02 -8.45 1.07
N LEU A 55 -7.72 -8.65 1.22
CA LEU A 55 -6.77 -8.92 0.14
C LEU A 55 -6.23 -10.36 0.18
N GLY A 56 -6.52 -11.11 1.23
CA GLY A 56 -5.92 -12.42 1.50
C GLY A 56 -4.51 -12.35 2.11
N GLU A 57 -3.97 -11.14 2.30
CA GLU A 57 -2.63 -10.90 2.84
C GLU A 57 -2.56 -9.59 3.64
N ALA A 58 -1.80 -9.61 4.73
CA ALA A 58 -1.49 -8.40 5.49
C ALA A 58 -0.64 -7.44 4.64
N LEU A 59 -1.13 -6.21 4.52
CA LEU A 59 -0.46 -5.12 3.81
C LEU A 59 0.58 -4.48 4.73
N PRO A 60 1.85 -4.35 4.32
CA PRO A 60 2.88 -3.77 5.18
C PRO A 60 2.79 -2.24 5.20
N VAL A 61 1.74 -1.71 5.83
CA VAL A 61 1.40 -0.26 5.83
C VAL A 61 2.58 0.58 6.28
N GLN A 62 3.31 0.15 7.31
CA GLN A 62 4.50 0.87 7.78
C GLN A 62 5.57 0.98 6.70
N ALA A 63 5.81 -0.11 5.97
CA ALA A 63 6.78 -0.12 4.91
C ALA A 63 6.33 0.73 3.72
N LEU A 64 5.03 0.79 3.42
CA LEU A 64 4.50 1.61 2.33
C LEU A 64 4.89 3.09 2.46
N PHE A 65 4.92 3.64 3.68
CA PHE A 65 5.31 5.03 3.90
C PHE A 65 6.80 5.29 3.67
N ASP A 66 7.67 4.33 3.93
CA ASP A 66 9.08 4.44 3.56
C ASP A 66 9.27 4.25 2.05
N TRP A 67 8.51 3.33 1.45
CA TRP A 67 8.51 3.13 0.00
C TRP A 67 8.05 4.38 -0.73
N LEU A 68 7.01 5.06 -0.23
CA LEU A 68 6.55 6.38 -0.67
C LEU A 68 7.66 7.44 -0.68
N ARG A 69 8.72 7.26 0.10
CA ARG A 69 9.88 8.16 0.12
C ARG A 69 11.04 7.64 -0.74
N GLY A 70 10.78 6.66 -1.59
CA GLY A 70 11.75 6.07 -2.50
C GLY A 70 12.79 5.19 -1.81
N ARG A 71 12.53 4.72 -0.59
CA ARG A 71 13.50 3.94 0.20
C ARG A 71 12.89 2.68 0.83
N PRO A 72 13.70 1.64 1.07
CA PRO A 72 13.24 0.49 1.83
C PRO A 72 12.97 0.85 3.30
N TRP A 73 12.05 0.12 3.92
CA TRP A 73 11.75 0.22 5.34
C TRP A 73 12.91 -0.35 6.17
N PRO A 74 13.48 0.39 7.13
CA PRO A 74 14.68 -0.04 7.84
C PRO A 74 14.48 -1.25 8.77
N GLN A 75 13.24 -1.59 9.13
CA GLN A 75 12.97 -2.71 10.05
C GLN A 75 12.91 -4.09 9.38
N ALA A 76 13.06 -4.15 8.05
CA ALA A 76 13.06 -5.40 7.30
C ALA A 76 14.20 -5.42 6.27
N PRO A 77 14.79 -6.59 5.97
CA PRO A 77 15.79 -6.69 4.92
C PRO A 77 15.20 -6.31 3.56
N SER A 78 16.00 -5.64 2.74
CA SER A 78 15.66 -5.30 1.35
C SER A 78 16.76 -5.76 0.41
N ARG A 79 16.38 -6.13 -0.81
CA ARG A 79 17.32 -6.46 -1.89
C ARG A 79 17.17 -5.43 -3.01
N ALA A 80 18.27 -4.88 -3.50
CA ALA A 80 18.24 -4.00 -4.67
C ALA A 80 17.74 -4.77 -5.91
N ALA A 81 16.92 -4.11 -6.73
CA ALA A 81 16.41 -4.66 -7.98
C ALA A 81 16.84 -3.77 -9.16
N ASP A 82 17.73 -4.30 -10.00
CA ASP A 82 18.14 -3.78 -11.31
C ASP A 82 18.32 -2.25 -11.41
N GLY A 83 18.78 -1.60 -10.33
CA GLY A 83 18.99 -0.16 -10.23
C GLY A 83 17.73 0.72 -10.30
N THR A 84 16.54 0.12 -10.43
CA THR A 84 15.28 0.84 -10.66
C THR A 84 14.30 0.70 -9.49
N GLY A 85 14.69 -0.02 -8.45
CA GLY A 85 13.90 -0.18 -7.23
C GLY A 85 14.51 -1.21 -6.28
N PHE A 86 13.65 -1.83 -5.48
CA PHE A 86 14.06 -2.81 -4.47
C PHE A 86 12.94 -3.82 -4.20
N GLN A 87 13.33 -4.99 -3.69
CA GLN A 87 12.41 -6.00 -3.18
C GLN A 87 12.46 -5.99 -1.64
N GLN A 88 11.29 -6.03 -1.00
CA GLN A 88 11.17 -6.09 0.46
C GLN A 88 9.83 -6.72 0.84
N LEU A 89 9.81 -7.59 1.85
CA LEU A 89 8.58 -8.26 2.35
C LEU A 89 7.78 -9.01 1.27
N GLY A 90 8.44 -9.53 0.23
CA GLY A 90 7.78 -10.19 -0.91
C GLY A 90 7.19 -9.24 -1.95
N TRP A 91 7.38 -7.93 -1.79
CA TRP A 91 6.99 -6.91 -2.75
C TRP A 91 8.17 -6.49 -3.61
N GLN A 92 7.92 -6.32 -4.91
CA GLN A 92 8.81 -5.64 -5.84
C GLN A 92 8.36 -4.18 -5.95
N VAL A 93 9.16 -3.27 -5.42
CA VAL A 93 8.96 -1.81 -5.52
C VAL A 93 9.71 -1.29 -6.73
N ASP A 94 9.02 -0.50 -7.53
CA ASP A 94 9.51 0.14 -8.75
C ASP A 94 9.50 1.66 -8.59
N LEU A 95 10.69 2.26 -8.75
CA LEU A 95 10.94 3.68 -8.57
C LEU A 95 11.18 4.41 -9.89
N ARG A 96 10.97 3.78 -11.06
CA ARG A 96 11.21 4.42 -12.37
C ARG A 96 10.39 5.71 -12.56
N ARG A 97 9.22 5.77 -11.92
CA ARG A 97 8.30 6.92 -11.93
C ARG A 97 8.35 7.76 -10.66
N PHE A 98 9.33 7.53 -9.78
CA PHE A 98 9.43 8.25 -8.52
C PHE A 98 9.58 9.77 -8.72
N GLY A 99 10.29 10.19 -9.77
CA GLY A 99 10.38 11.60 -10.18
C GLY A 99 9.02 12.23 -10.54
N ASP A 100 8.06 11.41 -11.00
CA ASP A 100 6.68 11.80 -11.29
C ASP A 100 5.77 11.69 -10.05
N GLN A 101 6.35 11.58 -8.84
CA GLN A 101 5.62 11.36 -7.57
C GLN A 101 4.80 10.07 -7.56
N LEU A 102 5.18 9.07 -8.36
CA LEU A 102 4.46 7.80 -8.50
C LEU A 102 5.39 6.63 -8.21
N ILE A 103 4.92 5.72 -7.37
CA ILE A 103 5.59 4.44 -7.08
C ILE A 103 4.63 3.31 -7.45
N SER A 104 5.17 2.24 -8.00
CA SER A 104 4.43 1.00 -8.17
C SER A 104 5.06 -0.07 -7.28
N ALA A 105 4.24 -0.83 -6.58
CA ALA A 105 4.68 -2.00 -5.83
C ALA A 105 3.84 -3.21 -6.23
N GLN A 106 4.48 -4.34 -6.53
CA GLN A 106 3.80 -5.57 -6.92
C GLN A 106 4.13 -6.67 -5.93
N ARG A 107 3.11 -7.36 -5.40
CA ARG A 107 3.33 -8.53 -4.57
C ARG A 107 3.73 -9.68 -5.47
N LEU A 108 4.95 -10.17 -5.29
CA LEU A 108 5.45 -11.31 -6.05
C LEU A 108 4.68 -12.57 -5.65
N ASN A 109 4.28 -13.35 -6.64
CA ASN A 109 3.74 -14.69 -6.42
C ASN A 109 4.90 -15.69 -6.45
N PRO A 110 5.24 -16.35 -5.33
CA PRO A 110 6.32 -17.34 -5.33
C PRO A 110 6.00 -18.58 -6.18
N ASN A 111 4.71 -18.85 -6.45
CA ASN A 111 4.23 -20.05 -7.11
C ASN A 111 3.73 -19.80 -8.54
N GLY A 112 3.88 -18.60 -9.09
CA GLY A 112 3.32 -18.25 -10.39
C GLY A 112 3.93 -16.99 -10.99
N SER A 113 3.61 -16.74 -12.26
CA SER A 113 4.17 -15.61 -13.02
C SER A 113 3.41 -14.29 -12.80
N GLU A 114 2.19 -14.35 -12.28
CA GLU A 114 1.32 -13.17 -12.07
C GLU A 114 1.42 -12.66 -10.63
N PRO A 115 1.47 -11.34 -10.40
CA PRO A 115 1.52 -10.78 -9.06
C PRO A 115 0.21 -11.04 -8.30
N LEU A 116 0.31 -11.26 -6.99
CA LEU A 116 -0.86 -11.45 -6.12
C LEU A 116 -1.64 -10.13 -5.93
N ALA A 117 -0.93 -9.00 -5.96
CA ALA A 117 -1.48 -7.67 -5.80
C ALA A 117 -0.61 -6.63 -6.50
N THR A 118 -1.23 -5.52 -6.95
CA THR A 118 -0.51 -4.37 -7.51
C THR A 118 -0.97 -3.10 -6.82
N LEU A 119 -0.04 -2.40 -6.18
CA LEU A 119 -0.24 -1.10 -5.57
C LEU A 119 0.37 -0.02 -6.48
N ARG A 120 -0.38 1.06 -6.68
CA ARG A 120 0.15 2.30 -7.25
C ARG A 120 -0.01 3.37 -6.18
N LEU A 121 1.10 3.90 -5.71
CA LEU A 121 1.14 4.86 -4.62
C LEU A 121 1.52 6.21 -5.21
N LYS A 122 0.67 7.22 -5.01
CA LYS A 122 0.96 8.59 -5.39
C LYS A 122 1.39 9.35 -4.14
N LEU A 123 2.50 10.08 -4.21
CA LEU A 123 2.82 11.06 -3.16
C LEU A 123 1.87 12.24 -3.37
N ASP A 124 1.04 12.53 -2.39
CA ASP A 124 0.38 13.83 -2.37
C ASP A 124 1.44 14.92 -2.17
N ALA A 125 1.30 16.00 -2.94
CA ALA A 125 2.03 17.22 -2.64
C ALA A 125 1.61 17.68 -1.23
N PRO A 126 2.55 18.17 -0.40
CA PRO A 126 2.16 18.72 0.90
C PRO A 126 1.07 19.77 0.67
N VAL A 127 -0.06 19.62 1.37
CA VAL A 127 -1.06 20.69 1.48
C VAL A 127 -0.33 21.89 2.09
N SER A 128 0.02 22.85 1.23
CA SER A 128 0.56 24.14 1.67
C SER A 128 -0.49 24.80 2.58
N PRO A 129 -0.08 25.37 3.73
CA PRO A 129 -0.96 26.12 4.61
C PRO A 129 -1.47 27.42 3.98
#